data_AF-A0A249T2M7-F1
#
_entry.id   AF-A0A249T2M7-F1
#
_cell.length_a   1.000
_cell.length_b   1.000
_cell.length_c   1.000
_cell.angle_alpha   90.00
_cell.angle_beta   90.00
_cell.angle_gamma   90.00
#
_symmetry.space_group_name_H-M   'P 1'
#
loop_
_entity.id
_entity.type
_entity.pdbx_description
1 polymer ?
#
loop_
_entity_poly.entity_id
_entity_poly.type
_entity_poly.pdbx_seq_one_letter_code
_entity_poly.pdbx_strand_id
1 'polypeptide(L)'
;MLGGAFALFHYTGIFRDTKDLDIFCKYTEYPKILKYFAAKGYRTELTDVRWLAKVFKGAYYIDIIFDTVNNICRVDDTWYQYAVPATFEGVPVKLIAPEELIWCKVYVQNRERFDGADVNHVMLRWQGLDWQRVLFRLDQHWHLLLSQLLIFQFVYPADYADIIPRWLFDDLMRRAQEQYELPRPLERVCRGPVIDQTQYAVDIREWDYKSCTIKTV
;
A
#
# COMPACT_ATOMS: atom_id res chain seq x y z
N MET A 1 1.37 -12.92 -6.74
CA MET A 1 0.50 -11.97 -7.46
C MET A 1 1.36 -10.81 -7.92
N LEU A 2 1.17 -10.23 -9.09
CA LEU A 2 1.92 -9.05 -9.53
C LEU A 2 1.31 -7.78 -8.95
N GLY A 3 2.15 -6.86 -8.51
CA GLY A 3 1.73 -5.57 -7.97
C GLY A 3 2.47 -4.40 -8.63
N GLY A 4 2.66 -3.34 -7.84
CA GLY A 4 3.50 -2.19 -8.20
C GLY A 4 3.13 -1.54 -9.53
N ALA A 5 4.15 -1.21 -10.32
CA ALA A 5 3.99 -0.49 -11.59
C ALA A 5 3.14 -1.27 -12.61
N PHE A 6 3.23 -2.60 -12.62
CA PHE A 6 2.46 -3.42 -13.57
C PHE A 6 0.97 -3.43 -13.23
N ALA A 7 0.60 -3.60 -11.95
CA ALA A 7 -0.79 -3.49 -11.52
C ALA A 7 -1.34 -2.08 -11.79
N LEU A 8 -0.56 -1.04 -11.50
CA LEU A 8 -0.94 0.35 -11.80
C LEU A 8 -1.21 0.54 -13.30
N PHE A 9 -0.33 0.03 -14.17
CA PHE A 9 -0.52 0.09 -15.62
C PHE A 9 -1.81 -0.61 -16.04
N HIS A 10 -2.11 -1.79 -15.50
CA HIS A 10 -3.35 -2.50 -15.81
C HIS A 10 -4.60 -1.70 -15.45
N TYR A 11 -4.62 -1.05 -14.28
CA TYR A 11 -5.80 -0.32 -13.79
C TYR A 11 -5.95 1.08 -14.38
N THR A 12 -4.87 1.70 -14.86
CA THR A 12 -4.88 3.11 -15.26
C THR A 12 -4.48 3.36 -16.72
N GLY A 13 -3.79 2.42 -17.35
CA GLY A 13 -3.11 2.59 -18.64
C GLY A 13 -1.82 3.41 -18.56
N ILE A 14 -1.43 3.90 -17.38
CA ILE A 14 -0.22 4.71 -17.20
C ILE A 14 1.00 3.79 -17.17
N PHE A 15 1.84 3.90 -18.19
CA PHE A 15 3.08 3.16 -18.29
C PHE A 15 4.23 3.93 -17.62
N ARG A 16 5.07 3.21 -16.87
CA ARG A 16 6.33 3.71 -16.31
C ARG A 16 7.41 2.67 -16.56
N ASP A 17 8.58 3.15 -16.96
CA ASP A 17 9.76 2.28 -17.05
C ASP A 17 10.16 1.87 -15.64
N THR A 18 10.25 0.56 -15.42
CA THR A 18 10.50 -0.05 -14.13
C THR A 18 11.62 -1.06 -14.27
N LYS A 19 12.61 -0.99 -13.37
CA LYS A 19 13.74 -1.93 -13.35
C LYS A 19 13.42 -3.19 -12.58
N ASP A 20 12.27 -3.20 -11.90
CA ASP A 20 11.82 -4.22 -10.99
C ASP A 20 10.45 -4.79 -11.31
N LEU A 21 10.24 -6.00 -10.81
CA LEU A 21 8.98 -6.72 -10.86
C LEU A 21 8.53 -7.02 -9.42
N ASP A 22 7.39 -6.48 -9.03
CA ASP A 22 6.82 -6.70 -7.71
C ASP A 22 5.94 -7.96 -7.68
N ILE A 23 6.34 -8.96 -6.88
CA ILE A 23 5.58 -10.17 -6.61
C ILE A 23 5.14 -10.20 -5.15
N PHE A 24 3.83 -10.16 -4.95
CA PHE A 24 3.19 -10.32 -3.65
C PHE A 24 2.90 -11.79 -3.36
N CYS A 25 3.31 -12.28 -2.18
CA CYS A 25 3.00 -13.63 -1.70
C CYS A 25 2.81 -13.67 -0.18
N LYS A 26 2.25 -14.74 0.37
CA LYS A 26 2.18 -14.91 1.83
C LYS A 26 3.60 -15.06 2.40
N TYR A 27 3.77 -14.66 3.67
CA TYR A 27 5.02 -14.86 4.40
C TYR A 27 5.55 -16.31 4.34
N THR A 28 4.65 -17.29 4.40
CA THR A 28 5.03 -18.71 4.39
C THR A 28 5.50 -19.22 3.02
N GLU A 29 5.35 -18.43 1.96
CA GLU A 29 5.61 -18.83 0.57
C GLU A 29 6.96 -18.32 0.06
N TYR A 30 7.44 -17.16 0.52
CA TYR A 30 8.71 -16.59 0.05
C TYR A 30 9.90 -17.56 0.19
N PRO A 31 10.05 -18.39 1.25
CA PRO A 31 11.19 -19.28 1.36
C PRO A 31 11.24 -20.32 0.23
N LYS A 32 10.07 -20.77 -0.26
CA LYS A 32 9.98 -21.71 -1.38
C LYS A 32 10.37 -21.03 -2.69
N ILE A 33 9.95 -19.78 -2.89
CA ILE A 33 10.29 -18.96 -4.06
C ILE A 33 11.81 -18.74 -4.12
N LEU A 34 12.44 -18.32 -3.02
CA LEU A 34 13.89 -18.08 -2.98
C LEU A 34 14.68 -19.37 -3.25
N LYS A 35 14.31 -20.49 -2.61
CA LYS A 35 14.97 -21.78 -2.85
C LYS A 35 14.87 -22.21 -4.32
N TYR A 36 13.73 -21.99 -4.97
CA TYR A 36 13.53 -22.30 -6.38
C TYR A 36 14.47 -21.50 -7.30
N PHE A 37 14.60 -20.19 -7.07
CA PHE A 37 15.49 -19.35 -7.87
C PHE A 37 16.97 -19.61 -7.56
N ALA A 38 17.32 -19.81 -6.30
CA ALA A 38 18.69 -20.15 -5.88
C ALA A 38 19.16 -21.47 -6.52
N ALA A 39 18.30 -22.50 -6.55
CA ALA A 39 18.60 -23.78 -7.20
C ALA A 39 18.85 -23.66 -8.72
N LYS A 40 18.41 -22.55 -9.33
CA LYS A 40 18.63 -22.23 -10.75
C LYS A 40 19.80 -21.25 -10.97
N GLY A 41 20.59 -20.96 -9.93
CA GLY A 41 21.77 -20.10 -10.01
C GLY A 41 21.49 -18.60 -9.94
N TYR A 42 20.26 -18.17 -9.61
CA TYR A 42 19.97 -16.75 -9.38
C TYR A 42 20.47 -16.34 -8.00
N ARG A 43 20.99 -15.11 -7.87
CA ARG A 43 21.28 -14.50 -6.56
C ARG A 43 19.96 -14.15 -5.90
N THR A 44 19.76 -14.63 -4.68
CA THR A 44 18.59 -14.36 -3.86
C THR A 44 18.99 -13.73 -2.55
N GLU A 45 18.22 -12.75 -2.07
CA GLU A 45 18.49 -12.05 -0.81
C GLU A 45 17.23 -11.93 0.03
N LEU A 46 17.35 -12.15 1.33
CA LEU A 46 16.31 -11.76 2.29
C LEU A 46 16.68 -10.39 2.83
N THR A 47 16.24 -9.33 2.15
CA THR A 47 16.62 -7.95 2.46
C THR A 47 16.07 -7.50 3.82
N ASP A 48 14.81 -7.84 4.11
CA ASP A 48 14.20 -7.63 5.40
C ASP A 48 13.22 -8.76 5.68
N VAL A 49 13.51 -9.57 6.69
CA VAL A 49 12.69 -10.72 7.07
C VAL A 49 11.24 -10.35 7.37
N ARG A 50 10.94 -9.09 7.68
CA ARG A 50 9.58 -8.63 7.98
C ARG A 50 8.73 -8.47 6.74
N TRP A 51 9.31 -8.14 5.57
CA TRP A 51 8.49 -7.74 4.42
C TRP A 51 9.08 -8.02 3.03
N LEU A 52 10.41 -8.11 2.85
CA LEU A 52 11.05 -8.10 1.53
C LEU A 52 12.14 -9.15 1.36
N ALA A 53 12.03 -9.91 0.29
CA ALA A 53 13.14 -10.62 -0.32
C ALA A 53 13.32 -10.21 -1.79
N LYS A 54 14.50 -10.46 -2.36
CA LYS A 54 14.85 -10.09 -3.73
C LYS A 54 15.46 -11.25 -4.50
N VAL A 55 15.20 -11.30 -5.81
CA VAL A 55 15.85 -12.19 -6.77
C VAL A 55 16.48 -11.36 -7.87
N PHE A 56 17.75 -11.62 -8.20
CA PHE A 56 18.52 -10.78 -9.13
C PHE A 56 18.91 -11.51 -10.42
N LYS A 57 18.91 -10.77 -11.53
CA LYS A 57 19.49 -11.16 -12.82
C LYS A 57 20.19 -9.95 -13.46
N GLY A 58 21.50 -9.83 -13.26
CA GLY A 58 22.25 -8.66 -13.74
C GLY A 58 21.76 -7.39 -13.06
N ALA A 59 21.34 -6.39 -13.85
CA ALA A 59 20.79 -5.12 -13.35
C ALA A 59 19.30 -5.18 -12.99
N TYR A 60 18.61 -6.27 -13.33
CA TYR A 60 17.19 -6.47 -13.04
C TYR A 60 16.98 -7.24 -11.75
N TYR A 61 15.89 -6.95 -11.06
CA TYR A 61 15.51 -7.66 -9.84
C TYR A 61 14.00 -7.83 -9.70
N ILE A 62 13.61 -8.81 -8.90
CA ILE A 62 12.22 -9.09 -8.53
C ILE A 62 12.11 -8.86 -7.02
N ASP A 63 11.12 -8.07 -6.63
CA ASP A 63 10.77 -7.84 -5.23
C ASP A 63 9.71 -8.85 -4.81
N ILE A 64 10.09 -9.73 -3.88
CA ILE A 64 9.19 -10.70 -3.27
C ILE A 64 8.67 -10.07 -1.97
N ILE A 65 7.48 -9.50 -2.07
CA ILE A 65 6.82 -8.70 -1.05
C ILE A 65 5.80 -9.57 -0.33
N PHE A 66 5.89 -9.63 1.00
CA PHE A 66 4.93 -10.41 1.82
C PHE A 66 4.32 -9.60 2.97
N ASP A 67 4.78 -8.36 3.12
CA ASP A 67 4.19 -7.29 3.93
C ASP A 67 4.67 -5.95 3.34
N THR A 68 4.22 -4.82 3.87
CA THR A 68 4.80 -3.51 3.57
C THR A 68 5.83 -3.11 4.63
N VAL A 69 6.70 -2.15 4.32
CA VAL A 69 7.77 -1.66 5.22
C VAL A 69 7.28 -1.21 6.60
N ASN A 70 6.01 -0.81 6.70
CA ASN A 70 5.34 -0.40 7.93
C ASN A 70 4.57 -1.55 8.63
N ASN A 71 4.65 -2.78 8.13
CA ASN A 71 4.01 -3.98 8.69
C ASN A 71 2.48 -3.87 8.81
N ILE A 72 1.84 -3.24 7.81
CA ILE A 72 0.39 -3.02 7.75
C ILE A 72 -0.26 -3.87 6.67
N CYS A 73 0.30 -3.89 5.47
CA CYS A 73 -0.30 -4.55 4.32
C CYS A 73 0.20 -5.98 4.18
N ARG A 74 0.02 -6.78 5.24
CA ARG A 74 0.39 -8.19 5.24
C ARG A 74 -0.41 -8.96 4.18
N VAL A 75 0.28 -9.76 3.38
CA VAL A 75 -0.37 -10.59 2.37
C VAL A 75 -1.03 -11.79 3.05
N ASP A 76 -2.36 -11.79 3.03
CA ASP A 76 -3.23 -12.84 3.58
C ASP A 76 -4.00 -13.58 2.47
N ASP A 77 -4.82 -14.55 2.86
CA ASP A 77 -5.62 -15.37 1.94
C ASP A 77 -6.61 -14.56 1.11
N THR A 78 -7.11 -13.45 1.65
CA THR A 78 -8.08 -12.60 0.96
C THR A 78 -7.43 -11.87 -0.22
N TRP A 79 -6.12 -11.59 -0.20
CA TRP A 79 -5.44 -11.05 -1.39
C TRP A 79 -5.60 -11.98 -2.60
N TYR A 80 -5.52 -13.29 -2.38
CA TYR A 80 -5.67 -14.30 -3.44
C TYR A 80 -7.12 -14.47 -3.89
N GLN A 81 -8.07 -14.30 -2.98
CA GLN A 81 -9.51 -14.37 -3.25
C GLN A 81 -9.95 -13.24 -4.17
N TYR A 82 -9.42 -12.03 -3.96
CA TYR A 82 -9.78 -10.83 -4.71
C TYR A 82 -8.79 -10.51 -5.85
N ALA A 83 -7.80 -11.37 -6.08
CA ALA A 83 -6.81 -11.17 -7.13
C ALA A 83 -7.44 -11.17 -8.52
N VAL A 84 -7.01 -10.23 -9.37
CA VAL A 84 -7.54 -10.06 -10.72
C VAL A 84 -6.73 -10.91 -11.71
N PRO A 85 -7.34 -11.79 -12.52
CA PRO A 85 -6.62 -12.51 -13.56
C PRO A 85 -6.13 -11.55 -14.66
N ALA A 86 -4.89 -11.72 -15.11
CA ALA A 86 -4.29 -10.94 -16.18
C ALA A 86 -3.26 -11.76 -16.97
N THR A 87 -2.66 -11.14 -17.98
CA THR A 87 -1.57 -11.72 -18.76
C THR A 87 -0.36 -10.80 -18.69
N PHE A 88 0.82 -11.35 -18.38
CA PHE A 88 2.10 -10.65 -18.38
C PHE A 88 3.08 -11.40 -19.28
N GLU A 89 3.58 -10.75 -20.34
CA GLU A 89 4.49 -11.38 -21.32
C GLU A 89 3.97 -12.74 -21.85
N GLY A 90 2.66 -12.83 -22.12
CA GLY A 90 2.00 -14.06 -22.58
C GLY A 90 1.74 -15.11 -21.49
N VAL A 91 2.12 -14.86 -20.25
CA VAL A 91 1.92 -15.77 -19.11
C VAL A 91 0.66 -15.37 -18.34
N PRO A 92 -0.28 -16.30 -18.08
CA PRO A 92 -1.39 -16.06 -17.17
C PRO A 92 -0.88 -15.79 -15.75
N VAL A 93 -1.28 -14.67 -15.18
CA VAL A 93 -0.88 -14.21 -13.85
C VAL A 93 -2.09 -13.72 -13.06
N LYS A 94 -1.86 -13.50 -11.76
CA LYS A 94 -2.80 -12.83 -10.87
C LYS A 94 -2.23 -11.49 -10.46
N LEU A 95 -2.99 -10.40 -10.60
CA LEU A 95 -2.68 -9.09 -10.05
C LEU A 95 -3.22 -8.96 -8.63
N ILE A 96 -2.58 -8.14 -7.80
CA ILE A 96 -3.20 -7.66 -6.56
C ILE A 96 -4.45 -6.85 -6.93
N ALA A 97 -5.52 -6.93 -6.14
CA ALA A 97 -6.73 -6.17 -6.43
C ALA A 97 -6.47 -4.65 -6.38
N PRO A 98 -7.27 -3.82 -7.06
CA PRO A 98 -7.07 -2.38 -7.05
C PRO A 98 -7.23 -1.77 -5.64
N GLU A 99 -8.05 -2.38 -4.78
CA GLU A 99 -8.21 -1.96 -3.38
C GLU A 99 -6.94 -2.23 -2.56
N GLU A 100 -6.30 -3.38 -2.76
CA GLU A 100 -4.98 -3.70 -2.18
C GLU A 100 -3.89 -2.75 -2.70
N LEU A 101 -3.92 -2.40 -3.99
CA LEU A 101 -2.99 -1.44 -4.58
C LEU A 101 -3.16 -0.05 -3.94
N ILE A 102 -4.40 0.43 -3.79
CA ILE A 102 -4.72 1.67 -3.07
C ILE A 102 -4.23 1.58 -1.62
N TRP A 103 -4.56 0.49 -0.93
CA TRP A 103 -4.20 0.28 0.47
C TRP A 103 -2.69 0.41 0.70
N CYS A 104 -1.86 -0.23 -0.13
CA CYS A 104 -0.41 -0.10 -0.05
C CYS A 104 0.08 1.33 -0.34
N LYS A 105 -0.45 1.97 -1.38
CA LYS A 105 0.05 3.26 -1.88
C LYS A 105 -0.32 4.44 -0.99
N VAL A 106 -1.45 4.38 -0.27
CA VAL A 106 -1.86 5.43 0.68
C VAL A 106 -0.81 5.67 1.78
N TYR A 107 -0.03 4.65 2.15
CA TYR A 107 1.03 4.77 3.15
C TYR A 107 2.36 5.30 2.62
N VAL A 108 2.54 5.46 1.31
CA VAL A 108 3.80 5.93 0.74
C VAL A 108 3.76 7.45 0.65
N GLN A 109 4.25 8.11 1.70
CA GLN A 109 4.27 9.58 1.80
C GLN A 109 5.63 10.15 2.20
N ASN A 110 6.69 9.54 1.70
CA ASN A 110 8.04 10.04 1.91
C ASN A 110 8.28 11.35 1.15
N ARG A 111 9.20 12.18 1.66
CA ARG A 111 9.66 13.40 0.98
C ARG A 111 10.02 13.18 -0.49
N GLU A 112 10.79 12.12 -0.74
CA GLU A 112 11.32 11.79 -2.07
C GLU A 112 10.39 10.87 -2.86
N ARG A 113 9.32 10.36 -2.23
CA ARG A 113 8.36 9.44 -2.85
C ARG A 113 6.98 9.54 -2.19
N PHE A 114 6.03 10.08 -2.94
CA PHE A 114 4.63 10.15 -2.57
C PHE A 114 3.76 9.49 -3.65
N ASP A 115 3.04 8.43 -3.29
CA ASP A 115 2.22 7.66 -4.25
C ASP A 115 0.75 8.15 -4.30
N GLY A 116 0.38 9.27 -3.66
CA GLY A 116 -1.01 9.74 -3.60
C GLY A 116 -1.63 10.06 -4.98
N ALA A 117 -0.81 10.46 -5.96
CA ALA A 117 -1.28 10.63 -7.34
C ALA A 117 -1.65 9.29 -7.99
N ASP A 118 -0.92 8.21 -7.70
CA ASP A 118 -1.24 6.87 -8.21
C ASP A 118 -2.58 6.37 -7.66
N VAL A 119 -2.85 6.62 -6.37
CA VAL A 119 -4.15 6.31 -5.75
C VAL A 119 -5.28 7.04 -6.47
N ASN A 120 -5.08 8.34 -6.73
CA ASN A 120 -6.03 9.16 -7.48
C ASN A 120 -6.27 8.63 -8.90
N HIS A 121 -5.22 8.20 -9.61
CA HIS A 121 -5.37 7.63 -10.95
C HIS A 121 -6.15 6.32 -10.94
N VAL A 122 -5.93 5.44 -9.95
CA VAL A 122 -6.71 4.21 -9.81
C VAL A 122 -8.18 4.53 -9.54
N MET A 123 -8.48 5.44 -8.59
CA MET A 123 -9.85 5.87 -8.29
C MET A 123 -10.56 6.47 -9.51
N LEU A 124 -9.86 7.27 -10.33
CA LEU A 124 -10.45 7.87 -11.53
C LEU A 124 -10.73 6.85 -12.63
N ARG A 125 -9.79 5.91 -12.84
CA ARG A 125 -9.79 5.04 -14.04
C ARG A 125 -10.48 3.70 -13.81
N TRP A 126 -10.54 3.22 -12.57
CA TRP A 126 -11.11 1.92 -12.25
C TRP A 126 -12.51 2.05 -11.66
N GLN A 127 -13.52 1.74 -12.47
CA GLN A 127 -14.94 1.81 -12.07
C GLN A 127 -15.37 0.65 -11.16
N GLY A 128 -14.59 -0.43 -11.08
CA GLY A 128 -14.92 -1.63 -10.32
C GLY A 128 -14.39 -1.65 -8.88
N LEU A 129 -14.16 -0.49 -8.26
CA LEU A 129 -13.66 -0.42 -6.89
C LEU A 129 -14.72 -0.89 -5.88
N ASP A 130 -14.36 -1.85 -5.05
CA ASP A 130 -15.11 -2.22 -3.86
C ASP A 130 -14.77 -1.27 -2.70
N TRP A 131 -15.57 -0.22 -2.54
CA TRP A 131 -15.40 0.76 -1.48
C TRP A 131 -15.57 0.20 -0.06
N GLN A 132 -16.30 -0.90 0.12
CA GLN A 132 -16.38 -1.56 1.43
C GLN A 132 -15.06 -2.24 1.75
N ARG A 133 -14.40 -2.86 0.76
CA ARG A 133 -13.07 -3.42 0.90
C ARG A 133 -12.01 -2.35 1.13
N VAL A 134 -12.06 -1.22 0.41
CA VAL A 134 -11.16 -0.07 0.65
C VAL A 134 -11.29 0.42 2.09
N LEU A 135 -12.54 0.66 2.56
CA LEU A 135 -12.79 1.05 3.94
C LEU A 135 -12.29 -0.02 4.91
N PHE A 136 -12.62 -1.29 4.70
CA PHE A 136 -12.17 -2.39 5.57
C PHE A 136 -10.64 -2.43 5.74
N ARG A 137 -9.88 -2.23 4.65
CA ARG A 137 -8.41 -2.21 4.70
C ARG A 137 -7.83 -0.97 5.39
N LEU A 138 -8.51 0.16 5.27
CA LEU A 138 -8.04 1.45 5.80
C LEU A 138 -8.74 1.88 7.10
N ASP A 139 -9.69 1.10 7.64
CA ASP A 139 -10.58 1.51 8.74
C ASP A 139 -9.80 1.95 9.99
N GLN A 140 -8.74 1.21 10.33
CA GLN A 140 -7.85 1.57 11.45
C GLN A 140 -7.15 2.94 11.26
N HIS A 141 -6.86 3.30 10.01
CA HIS A 141 -6.19 4.55 9.61
C HIS A 141 -7.09 5.38 8.69
N TRP A 142 -8.38 5.44 9.02
CA TRP A 142 -9.40 6.09 8.19
C TRP A 142 -9.08 7.57 7.92
N HIS A 143 -8.29 8.23 8.77
CA HIS A 143 -7.76 9.58 8.56
C HIS A 143 -7.02 9.72 7.21
N LEU A 144 -6.23 8.71 6.85
CA LEU A 144 -5.50 8.69 5.59
C LEU A 144 -6.44 8.51 4.40
N LEU A 145 -7.48 7.67 4.55
CA LEU A 145 -8.52 7.52 3.54
C LEU A 145 -9.28 8.84 3.34
N LEU A 146 -9.75 9.49 4.41
CA LEU A 146 -10.43 10.78 4.32
C LEU A 146 -9.54 11.85 3.66
N SER A 147 -8.27 11.93 4.07
CA SER A 147 -7.30 12.85 3.45
C SER A 147 -7.15 12.60 1.95
N GLN A 148 -7.06 11.33 1.54
CA GLN A 148 -6.99 10.97 0.12
C GLN A 148 -8.28 11.35 -0.63
N LEU A 149 -9.47 11.12 -0.04
CA LEU A 149 -10.74 11.50 -0.67
C LEU A 149 -10.84 13.03 -0.87
N LEU A 150 -10.41 13.82 0.11
CA LEU A 150 -10.37 15.29 0.00
C LEU A 150 -9.39 15.75 -1.10
N ILE A 151 -8.20 15.14 -1.17
CA ILE A 151 -7.25 15.42 -2.25
C ILE A 151 -7.84 15.02 -3.60
N PHE A 152 -8.56 13.89 -3.70
CA PHE A 152 -9.23 13.48 -4.93
C PHE A 152 -10.27 14.51 -5.37
N GLN A 153 -11.12 15.01 -4.46
CA GLN A 153 -12.10 16.06 -4.76
C GLN A 153 -11.44 17.35 -5.27
N PHE A 154 -10.29 17.71 -4.69
CA PHE A 154 -9.51 18.86 -5.14
C PHE A 154 -8.92 18.65 -6.55
N VAL A 155 -8.41 17.45 -6.84
CA VAL A 155 -7.78 17.13 -8.13
C VAL A 155 -8.80 16.93 -9.24
N TYR A 156 -9.96 16.32 -8.95
CA TYR A 156 -11.01 15.99 -9.90
C TYR A 156 -12.38 16.54 -9.46
N PRO A 157 -12.56 17.87 -9.41
CA PRO A 157 -13.79 18.50 -8.93
C PRO A 157 -15.01 18.22 -9.81
N ALA A 158 -14.81 17.80 -11.07
CA ALA A 158 -15.89 17.44 -11.98
C ALA A 158 -16.38 15.98 -11.79
N ASP A 159 -15.51 15.09 -11.31
CA ASP A 159 -15.74 13.63 -11.36
C ASP A 159 -16.06 13.03 -9.98
N TYR A 160 -15.62 13.67 -8.89
CA TYR A 160 -15.66 13.06 -7.56
C TYR A 160 -17.04 12.61 -7.10
N ALA A 161 -18.10 13.32 -7.50
CA ALA A 161 -19.45 13.06 -7.05
C ALA A 161 -20.00 11.73 -7.57
N ASP A 162 -19.53 11.29 -8.73
CA ASP A 162 -19.94 10.02 -9.37
C ASP A 162 -19.05 8.85 -8.94
N ILE A 163 -17.83 9.13 -8.48
CA ILE A 163 -16.81 8.11 -8.15
C ILE A 163 -16.81 7.78 -6.66
N ILE A 164 -16.83 8.78 -5.79
CA ILE A 164 -16.75 8.58 -4.34
C ILE A 164 -18.17 8.36 -3.80
N PRO A 165 -18.45 7.21 -3.16
CA PRO A 165 -19.77 6.98 -2.58
C PRO A 165 -20.03 7.98 -1.46
N ARG A 166 -21.17 8.68 -1.54
CA ARG A 166 -21.60 9.65 -0.52
C ARG A 166 -21.59 9.06 0.89
N TRP A 167 -22.08 7.83 1.06
CA TRP A 167 -22.12 7.18 2.36
C TRP A 167 -20.74 7.06 3.02
N LEU A 168 -19.69 6.83 2.22
CA LEU A 168 -18.32 6.67 2.73
C LEU A 168 -17.79 8.01 3.21
N PHE A 169 -17.97 9.06 2.40
CA PHE A 169 -17.52 10.40 2.76
C PHE A 169 -18.26 10.92 4.01
N ASP A 170 -19.57 10.74 4.06
CA ASP A 170 -20.39 11.16 5.21
C ASP A 170 -19.99 10.40 6.50
N ASP A 171 -19.71 9.09 6.41
CA ASP A 171 -19.22 8.32 7.56
C ASP A 171 -17.87 8.83 8.08
N LEU A 172 -16.91 9.06 7.18
CA LEU A 172 -15.57 9.53 7.56
C LEU A 172 -15.58 10.96 8.12
N MET A 173 -16.40 11.84 7.56
CA MET A 173 -16.59 13.20 8.10
C MET A 173 -17.23 13.16 9.49
N ARG A 174 -18.22 12.30 9.71
CA ARG A 174 -18.83 12.08 11.03
C ARG A 174 -17.78 11.61 12.05
N ARG A 175 -16.94 10.62 11.70
CA ARG A 175 -15.84 10.15 12.57
C ARG A 175 -14.86 11.27 12.92
N ALA A 176 -14.53 12.15 11.97
CA ALA A 176 -13.68 13.30 12.20
C ALA A 176 -14.28 14.32 13.16
N GLN A 177 -15.60 14.54 13.09
CA GLN A 177 -16.32 15.39 14.03
C GLN A 177 -16.35 14.77 15.44
N GLU A 178 -16.72 13.49 15.55
CA GLU A 178 -16.82 12.77 16.83
C GLU A 178 -15.47 12.65 17.55
N GLN A 179 -14.34 12.74 16.83
CA GLN A 179 -13.01 12.67 17.45
C GLN A 179 -12.76 13.76 18.49
N TYR A 180 -13.43 14.92 18.39
CA TYR A 180 -13.34 16.00 19.38
C TYR A 180 -14.10 15.70 20.68
N GLU A 181 -15.00 14.71 20.66
CA GLU A 181 -15.79 14.27 21.81
C GLU A 181 -15.08 13.16 22.59
N LEU A 182 -14.06 12.54 22.00
CA LEU A 182 -13.29 11.46 22.62
C LEU A 182 -12.30 12.01 23.67
N PRO A 183 -12.03 11.21 24.72
CA PRO A 183 -10.97 11.55 25.66
C PRO A 183 -9.61 11.54 24.94
N ARG A 184 -8.72 12.44 25.37
CA ARG A 184 -7.34 12.47 24.87
C ARG A 184 -6.61 11.19 25.29
N PRO A 185 -5.82 10.57 24.39
CA PRO A 185 -4.91 9.49 24.77
C PRO A 185 -3.93 9.95 25.85
N LEU A 186 -3.66 9.08 26.84
CA LEU A 186 -2.67 9.34 27.90
C LEU A 186 -1.24 9.26 27.34
N GLU A 187 -1.00 8.25 26.49
CA GLU A 187 0.29 8.05 25.84
C GLU A 187 0.44 8.98 24.64
N ARG A 188 1.59 9.66 24.56
CA ARG A 188 1.94 10.53 23.43
C ARG A 188 2.48 9.68 22.28
N VAL A 189 1.59 9.11 21.47
CA VAL A 189 1.95 8.29 20.31
C VAL A 189 2.09 9.15 19.06
N CYS A 190 3.20 9.03 18.32
CA CYS A 190 3.34 9.58 16.97
C CYS A 190 3.16 8.46 15.95
N ARG A 191 2.14 8.61 15.09
CA ARG A 191 1.84 7.67 13.99
C ARG A 191 2.57 8.02 12.69
N GLY A 192 3.29 9.14 12.65
CA GLY A 192 4.05 9.59 11.48
C GLY A 192 4.99 8.52 10.87
N PRO A 193 5.71 7.71 11.67
CA PRO A 193 6.56 6.63 11.15
C PRO A 193 5.85 5.56 10.32
N VAL A 194 4.51 5.50 10.36
CA VAL A 194 3.71 4.62 9.51
C VAL A 194 3.71 5.06 8.04
N ILE A 195 3.83 6.37 7.79
CA ILE A 195 3.82 6.96 6.44
C ILE A 195 5.19 7.52 6.00
N ASP A 196 6.04 7.93 6.96
CA ASP A 196 7.44 8.27 6.71
C ASP A 196 8.30 8.08 7.99
N GLN A 197 9.23 7.12 7.97
CA GLN A 197 10.13 6.87 9.11
C GLN A 197 11.26 7.91 9.27
N THR A 198 11.64 8.59 8.18
CA THR A 198 12.76 9.54 8.16
C THR A 198 12.28 10.91 8.62
N GLN A 199 11.19 11.41 8.06
CA GLN A 199 10.69 12.74 8.38
C GLN A 199 10.16 12.84 9.81
N TYR A 200 9.54 11.77 10.33
CA TYR A 200 9.01 11.73 11.70
C TYR A 200 9.99 11.11 12.71
N ALA A 201 11.27 10.98 12.37
CA ALA A 201 12.28 10.45 13.29
C ALA A 201 12.49 11.37 14.51
N VAL A 202 12.40 12.69 14.31
CA VAL A 202 12.54 13.71 15.36
C VAL A 202 11.48 13.54 16.45
N ASP A 203 10.24 13.21 16.06
CA ASP A 203 9.12 12.99 16.97
C ASP A 203 9.43 11.91 18.00
N ILE A 204 10.10 10.83 17.55
CA ILE A 204 10.43 9.68 18.38
C ILE A 204 11.73 9.91 19.17
N ARG A 205 12.77 10.39 18.49
CA ARG A 205 14.13 10.48 19.06
C ARG A 205 14.34 11.69 19.98
N GLU A 206 13.69 12.79 19.67
CA GLU A 206 13.92 14.08 20.33
C GLU A 206 12.69 14.58 21.10
N TRP A 207 11.48 14.36 20.57
CA TRP A 207 10.24 14.85 21.20
C TRP A 207 9.55 13.83 22.13
N ASP A 208 10.17 12.66 22.32
CA ASP A 208 9.75 11.56 23.22
C ASP A 208 8.32 11.05 22.95
N TYR A 209 7.90 11.05 21.68
CA TYR A 209 6.68 10.34 21.29
C TYR A 209 6.95 8.83 21.20
N LYS A 210 5.98 8.03 21.63
CA LYS A 210 5.99 6.58 21.43
C LYS A 210 5.71 6.26 19.96
N SER A 211 6.46 5.30 19.41
CA SER A 211 6.26 4.79 18.05
C SER A 211 5.19 3.69 18.01
N CYS A 212 4.55 3.51 16.87
CA CYS A 212 3.60 2.41 16.63
C CYS A 212 4.29 1.05 16.39
N THR A 213 5.60 1.05 16.13
CA THR A 213 6.38 -0.19 15.94
C THR A 213 7.30 -0.43 17.13
N ILE A 214 7.59 -1.70 17.43
CA ILE A 214 8.42 -2.17 18.58
C ILE A 214 9.88 -1.65 18.54
N LYS A 215 10.28 -0.86 17.54
CA LYS A 215 11.54 -0.10 17.58
C LYS A 215 11.32 1.41 17.69
N THR A 216 11.79 1.91 18.81
CA THR A 216 12.51 3.19 18.97
C THR A 216 13.59 3.27 17.91
N VAL A 217 13.60 4.35 17.13
CA VAL A 217 14.63 4.64 16.12
C VAL A 217 15.92 5.06 16.80
#